data_AF-A0A0U1PRG7-F1
#
_entry.id   AF-A0A0U1PRG7-F1
#
_cell.length_a   1.000
_cell.length_b   1.000
_cell.length_c   1.000
_cell.angle_alpha   90.00
_cell.angle_beta   90.00
_cell.angle_gamma   90.00
#
_symmetry.space_group_name_H-M   'P 1'
#
loop_
_entity.id
_entity.type
_entity.pdbx_description
1 polymer ?
#
loop_
_entity_poly.entity_id
_entity_poly.type
_entity_poly.pdbx_seq_one_letter_code
_entity_poly.pdbx_strand_id
1 'polypeptide(L)'
;MTGFNCTFTAAPAPQNWHDVSPHQRAAHTDGPNIDIGDLGSPLTNEEGTFFGVVTDKGHPNTPEEHLISWTPAETVFREYPGYFLAPS
;
A
#
# COMPACT_ATOMS: atom_id res chain seq x y z
N MET A 1 17.18 21.42 5.17
CA MET A 1 17.11 19.96 4.97
C MET A 1 17.33 19.70 3.50
N THR A 2 18.54 19.29 3.13
CA THR A 2 18.84 18.84 1.76
C THR A 2 18.33 17.41 1.62
N GLY A 3 17.42 17.19 0.67
CA GLY A 3 16.74 15.93 0.45
C GLY A 3 17.73 14.77 0.33
N PHE A 4 17.44 13.71 1.07
CA PHE A 4 18.10 12.43 0.84
C PHE A 4 17.82 12.02 -0.61
N ASN A 5 18.88 11.70 -1.36
CA ASN A 5 18.77 10.90 -2.58
C ASN A 5 18.30 9.49 -2.17
N CYS A 6 17.02 9.34 -1.85
CA CYS A 6 16.42 8.06 -1.58
C CYS A 6 16.35 7.28 -2.90
N THR A 7 17.32 6.41 -3.13
CA THR A 7 17.19 5.36 -4.14
C THR A 7 16.26 4.29 -3.55
N PHE A 8 15.00 4.28 -3.97
CA PHE A 8 14.08 3.21 -3.62
C PHE A 8 14.34 2.00 -4.53
N THR A 9 14.46 0.83 -3.93
CA THR A 9 14.48 -0.43 -4.69
C THR A 9 13.10 -1.05 -4.60
N ALA A 10 12.55 -1.46 -5.74
CA ALA A 10 11.30 -2.18 -5.78
C ALA A 10 11.48 -3.52 -5.04
N ALA A 11 10.75 -3.70 -3.93
CA ALA A 11 10.62 -5.01 -3.32
C ALA A 11 9.79 -5.91 -4.24
N PRO A 12 10.08 -7.23 -4.31
CA PRO A 12 9.21 -8.15 -5.02
C PRO A 12 7.81 -8.08 -4.41
N ALA A 13 6.79 -8.05 -5.27
CA ALA A 13 5.41 -8.14 -4.80
C ALA A 13 5.21 -9.48 -4.06
N PRO A 14 4.58 -9.48 -2.88
CA PRO A 14 4.19 -10.73 -2.22
C PRO A 14 3.33 -11.60 -3.15
N GLN A 15 3.32 -12.91 -2.86
CA GLN A 15 2.54 -13.88 -3.62
C GLN A 15 1.05 -13.51 -3.58
N ASN A 16 0.34 -13.65 -4.70
CA ASN A 16 -1.09 -13.30 -4.89
C ASN A 16 -1.42 -11.80 -5.02
N TRP A 17 -0.43 -10.98 -5.44
CA TRP A 17 -0.64 -9.58 -5.78
C TRP A 17 -0.97 -9.44 -7.27
N HIS A 18 -2.03 -8.69 -7.57
CA HIS A 18 -2.52 -8.48 -8.92
C HIS A 18 -2.55 -6.99 -9.25
N ASP A 19 -2.03 -6.63 -10.43
CA ASP A 19 -2.20 -5.29 -10.97
C ASP A 19 -3.66 -5.13 -11.44
N VAL A 20 -4.38 -4.20 -10.82
CA VAL A 20 -5.77 -3.86 -11.20
C VAL A 20 -5.75 -2.71 -12.21
N SER A 21 -4.85 -1.74 -12.00
CA SER A 21 -4.60 -0.63 -12.91
C SER A 21 -3.16 -0.13 -12.75
N PRO A 22 -2.66 0.77 -13.61
CA PRO A 22 -1.32 1.34 -13.48
C PRO A 22 -1.04 2.05 -12.14
N HIS A 23 -2.09 2.43 -11.40
CA HIS A 23 -1.99 3.16 -10.12
C HIS A 23 -2.58 2.36 -8.95
N GLN A 24 -3.01 1.13 -9.17
CA GLN A 24 -3.72 0.34 -8.16
C GLN A 24 -3.39 -1.14 -8.27
N ARG A 25 -3.07 -1.73 -7.12
CA ARG A 25 -2.87 -3.16 -6.98
C ARG A 25 -3.88 -3.72 -5.98
N ALA A 26 -4.14 -5.01 -6.08
CA ALA A 26 -5.02 -5.74 -5.16
C ALA A 26 -4.45 -7.10 -4.79
N ALA A 27 -4.86 -7.61 -3.63
CA ALA A 27 -4.45 -8.92 -3.13
C ALA A 27 -5.54 -9.54 -2.26
N HIS A 28 -5.43 -10.85 -2.08
CA HIS A 28 -6.13 -11.57 -1.03
C HIS A 28 -5.36 -11.48 0.29
N THR A 29 -6.10 -11.40 1.38
CA THR A 29 -5.59 -11.37 2.75
C THR A 29 -6.08 -12.60 3.52
N ASP A 30 -5.30 -13.05 4.50
CA ASP A 30 -5.65 -14.18 5.36
C ASP A 30 -6.65 -13.74 6.47
N GLY A 31 -7.84 -13.29 6.07
CA GLY A 31 -8.89 -12.79 6.97
C GLY A 31 -9.27 -11.33 6.73
N PRO A 32 -10.24 -10.76 7.49
CA PRO A 32 -10.56 -9.35 7.43
C PRO A 32 -9.41 -8.55 8.07
N ASN A 33 -8.42 -8.17 7.27
CA ASN A 33 -7.19 -7.54 7.74
C ASN A 33 -7.24 -6.00 7.76
N ILE A 34 -8.39 -5.42 7.38
CA ILE A 34 -8.64 -3.97 7.31
C ILE A 34 -10.14 -3.68 7.42
N ASP A 35 -10.49 -2.61 8.14
CA ASP A 35 -11.86 -2.18 8.39
C ASP A 35 -12.15 -0.76 7.85
N ILE A 36 -13.41 -0.34 7.94
CA ILE A 36 -13.86 0.99 7.55
C ILE A 36 -13.19 2.00 8.47
N GLY A 37 -12.33 2.85 7.89
CA GLY A 37 -11.51 3.82 8.63
C GLY A 37 -10.01 3.61 8.44
N ASP A 38 -9.59 2.42 8.00
CA ASP A 38 -8.18 2.11 7.75
C ASP A 38 -7.69 2.60 6.38
N LEU A 39 -8.58 3.15 5.54
CA LEU A 39 -8.21 3.75 4.27
C LEU A 39 -7.25 4.92 4.49
N GLY A 40 -6.18 4.97 3.70
CA GLY A 40 -5.07 5.90 3.91
C GLY A 40 -3.94 5.36 4.79
N SER A 41 -4.12 4.19 5.41
CA SER A 41 -3.06 3.55 6.21
C SER A 41 -1.92 3.04 5.35
N PRO A 42 -0.67 3.03 5.87
CA PRO A 42 0.45 2.42 5.19
C PRO A 42 0.30 0.89 5.14
N LEU A 43 0.60 0.30 3.99
CA LEU A 43 0.74 -1.14 3.83
C LEU A 43 2.22 -1.51 3.97
N THR A 44 2.55 -2.28 5.01
CA THR A 44 3.94 -2.68 5.33
C THR A 44 4.04 -4.18 5.65
N ASN A 45 5.23 -4.77 5.53
CA ASN A 45 5.54 -6.10 6.11
C ASN A 45 6.25 -5.97 7.46
N GLU A 46 6.54 -7.10 8.10
CA GLU A 46 7.25 -7.17 9.38
C GLU A 46 8.67 -6.61 9.31
N GLU A 47 9.31 -6.66 8.14
CA GLU A 47 10.62 -6.06 7.89
C GLU A 47 10.59 -4.53 7.72
N GLY A 48 9.41 -3.91 7.77
CA GLY A 48 9.24 -2.46 7.62
C GLY A 48 9.31 -1.97 6.17
N THR A 49 9.19 -2.86 5.19
CA THR A 49 9.07 -2.51 3.77
C THR A 49 7.73 -1.85 3.51
N PHE A 50 7.74 -0.64 2.96
CA PHE A 50 6.54 0.08 2.56
C PHE A 50 6.11 -0.26 1.14
N PHE A 51 4.91 -0.82 1.00
CA PHE A 51 4.38 -1.24 -0.30
C PHE A 51 3.41 -0.23 -0.92
N GLY A 52 2.81 0.65 -0.12
CA GLY A 52 1.87 1.64 -0.60
C GLY A 52 0.82 2.05 0.42
N VAL A 53 -0.23 2.72 -0.04
CA VAL A 53 -1.31 3.25 0.81
C VAL A 53 -2.62 2.56 0.49
N VAL A 54 -3.29 2.03 1.49
CA VAL A 54 -4.59 1.35 1.33
C VAL A 54 -5.63 2.32 0.78
N THR A 55 -6.28 1.94 -0.33
CA THR A 55 -7.27 2.78 -1.02
C THR A 55 -8.66 2.20 -0.99
N ASP A 56 -8.77 0.87 -0.87
CA ASP A 56 -10.07 0.20 -0.81
C ASP A 56 -9.96 -1.14 -0.10
N LYS A 57 -11.13 -1.68 0.27
CA LYS A 57 -11.25 -2.98 0.92
C LYS A 57 -12.48 -3.74 0.43
N GLY A 58 -12.44 -5.04 0.64
CA GLY A 58 -13.59 -5.92 0.51
C GLY A 58 -14.81 -5.47 1.31
N HIS A 59 -15.99 -5.67 0.75
CA HIS A 59 -17.22 -5.38 1.48
C HIS A 59 -17.42 -6.41 2.61
N PRO A 60 -17.78 -6.01 3.83
CA PRO A 60 -17.98 -6.95 4.93
C PRO A 60 -19.07 -7.97 4.63
N ASN A 61 -18.90 -9.22 5.09
CA ASN A 61 -19.83 -10.33 4.88
C ASN A 61 -20.10 -10.67 3.40
N THR A 62 -19.12 -10.44 2.53
CA THR A 62 -19.17 -10.81 1.10
C THR A 62 -17.99 -11.71 0.74
N PRO A 63 -18.04 -12.47 -0.37
CA PRO A 63 -16.87 -13.23 -0.85
C PRO A 63 -15.61 -12.37 -1.03
N GLU A 64 -15.80 -11.07 -1.24
CA GLU A 64 -14.74 -10.09 -1.43
C GLU A 64 -14.13 -9.58 -0.12
N GLU A 65 -14.65 -9.95 1.05
CA GLU A 65 -14.23 -9.42 2.37
C GLU A 65 -12.72 -9.55 2.64
N HIS A 66 -12.06 -10.50 1.99
CA HIS A 66 -10.62 -10.75 2.09
C HIS A 66 -9.79 -9.98 1.06
N LEU A 67 -10.39 -9.09 0.28
CA LEU A 67 -9.69 -8.28 -0.71
C LEU A 67 -9.23 -6.95 -0.12
N ILE A 68 -8.03 -6.55 -0.53
CA ILE A 68 -7.47 -5.22 -0.28
C ILE A 68 -7.03 -4.63 -1.61
N SER A 69 -7.15 -3.31 -1.76
CA SER A 69 -6.44 -2.59 -2.81
C SER A 69 -5.67 -1.39 -2.25
N TRP A 70 -4.58 -1.04 -2.92
CA TRP A 70 -3.71 0.07 -2.51
C TRP A 70 -3.07 0.76 -3.72
N THR A 71 -2.65 2.01 -3.52
CA THR A 71 -1.77 2.72 -4.45
C THR A 71 -0.32 2.31 -4.17
N PRO A 72 0.44 1.78 -5.15
CA PRO A 72 1.82 1.36 -4.95
C PRO A 72 2.74 2.48 -4.48
N ALA A 73 3.69 2.18 -3.61
CA ALA A 73 4.68 3.13 -3.08
C ALA A 73 5.45 3.86 -4.20
N GLU A 74 5.78 3.17 -5.30
CA GLU A 74 6.41 3.79 -6.48
C GLU A 74 5.56 4.91 -7.09
N THR A 75 4.23 4.74 -7.10
CA THR A 75 3.29 5.74 -7.59
C THR A 75 3.19 6.90 -6.61
N VAL A 76 3.11 6.60 -5.31
CA VAL A 76 3.11 7.61 -4.24
C VAL A 76 4.36 8.51 -4.32
N PHE A 77 5.56 7.92 -4.41
CA PHE A 77 6.79 8.70 -4.46
C PHE A 77 6.99 9.43 -5.79
N ARG A 78 6.51 8.88 -6.90
CA ARG A 78 6.59 9.54 -8.22
C ARG A 78 5.67 10.74 -8.31
N GLU A 79 4.44 10.63 -7.83
CA GLU A 79 3.42 11.68 -7.97
C GLU A 79 3.53 12.77 -6.91
N TYR A 80 4.10 12.43 -5.74
CA TYR A 80 4.24 13.36 -4.61
C TYR A 80 5.69 13.38 -4.08
N PRO A 81 6.64 13.94 -4.84
CA PRO A 81 8.07 13.93 -4.48
C PRO A 81 8.44 14.77 -3.24
N GLY A 82 7.47 15.35 -2.54
CA GLY A 82 7.65 16.29 -1.44
C GLY A 82 7.12 15.79 -0.08
N TYR A 83 6.92 14.50 0.12
CA TYR A 83 6.51 13.99 1.44
C TYR A 83 7.55 14.36 2.51
N PHE A 84 7.09 15.13 3.50
CA PHE A 84 7.84 15.39 4.72
C PHE A 84 7.52 14.26 5.70
N LEU A 85 8.56 13.59 6.21
CA LEU A 85 8.40 12.72 7.37
C LEU A 85 7.96 13.59 8.55
N ALA A 86 6.82 13.25 9.17
CA ALA A 86 6.42 13.90 10.40
C ALA A 86 7.55 13.70 11.45
N PRO A 87 7.89 14.73 12.23
CA PRO A 87 8.94 14.61 13.23
C PRO A 87 8.59 13.53 14.27
N SER A 88 9.63 12.86 14.75
CA SER A 88 9.60 11.86 15.84
C SER A 88 9.19 12.45 17.17
#